data_AF-A0A0N5BUM8-F1
#
_entry.id   AF-A0A0N5BUM8-F1
#
_cell.length_a   1.000
_cell.length_b   1.000
_cell.length_c   1.000
_cell.angle_alpha   90.00
_cell.angle_beta   90.00
_cell.angle_gamma   90.00
#
_symmetry.space_group_name_H-M   'P 1'
#
loop_
_entity.id
_entity.type
_entity.pdbx_description
1 polymer ?
#
loop_
_entity_poly.entity_id
_entity_poly.type
_entity_poly.pdbx_seq_one_letter_code
_entity_poly.pdbx_strand_id
1 'polypeptide(L)'
;MRYYVDGVWIGEEYWTSIDKFGKILDGRTIDDFVTIGSDKILKNPRDRIYVAFWILRDSIGQHEAFGTARLRGSDKVCGTFLNRQNTREELCGGFRVLSRHKFTGVNPFEFVPVTQVMRPYAVTYRRQQPARIYSYNKYENFIGTANLRNRIVWGIESDSTIIKVEEADTYNDYVQNIEILIKNPSRENIDVIMLERLRKEREKKTERLCRQINKEERLKNELQIDIEIHNLSNDNIPIFKRRKVLN
;
A
#
# COMPACT_ATOMS: atom_id res chain seq x y z
N MET A 1 -27.52 -0.93 17.56
CA MET A 1 -26.05 -0.99 17.43
C MET A 1 -25.72 -1.90 16.25
N ARG A 2 -25.40 -1.37 15.07
CA ARG A 2 -25.05 -2.20 13.90
C ARG A 2 -23.56 -2.50 13.97
N TYR A 3 -23.20 -3.76 14.22
CA TYR A 3 -21.83 -4.24 14.07
C TYR A 3 -21.40 -4.01 12.62
N TYR A 4 -20.57 -2.99 12.41
CA TYR A 4 -19.96 -2.72 11.12
C TYR A 4 -18.86 -3.75 10.94
N VAL A 5 -19.07 -4.71 10.04
CA VAL A 5 -17.97 -5.56 9.59
C VAL A 5 -17.14 -4.70 8.65
N ASP A 6 -15.97 -4.29 9.13
CA ASP A 6 -14.95 -3.64 8.31
C ASP A 6 -14.51 -4.60 7.20
N GLY A 7 -14.23 -4.05 6.01
CA GLY A 7 -13.78 -4.85 4.86
C GLY A 7 -12.44 -5.55 5.11
N VAL A 8 -11.94 -6.25 4.09
CA VAL A 8 -10.70 -7.04 4.20
C VAL A 8 -9.47 -6.17 4.00
N TRP A 9 -8.54 -6.25 4.95
CA TRP A 9 -7.20 -5.70 4.79
C TRP A 9 -6.28 -6.78 4.22
N ILE A 10 -5.65 -6.51 3.08
CA ILE A 10 -4.73 -7.47 2.43
C ILE A 10 -3.28 -7.21 2.81
N GLY A 11 -2.48 -8.27 2.93
CA GLY A 11 -1.08 -8.17 3.34
C GLY A 11 -0.12 -7.88 2.19
N GLU A 12 1.16 -7.76 2.55
CA GLU A 12 2.28 -7.57 1.61
C GLU A 12 2.39 -8.70 0.56
N GLU A 13 1.83 -9.88 0.85
CA GLU A 13 1.76 -10.98 -0.12
C GLU A 13 0.95 -10.64 -1.39
N TYR A 14 0.11 -9.60 -1.39
CA TYR A 14 -0.65 -9.15 -2.56
C TYR A 14 -0.23 -7.77 -3.08
N TRP A 15 0.82 -7.18 -2.54
CA TRP A 15 1.38 -5.92 -3.02
C TRP A 15 2.76 -6.13 -3.64
N THR A 16 2.99 -5.43 -4.74
CA THR A 16 4.32 -5.21 -5.29
C THR A 16 4.75 -3.79 -5.02
N SER A 17 5.89 -3.60 -4.36
CA SER A 17 6.44 -2.27 -4.12
C SER A 17 7.23 -1.80 -5.34
N ILE A 18 6.93 -0.58 -5.79
CA ILE A 18 7.73 0.17 -6.77
C ILE A 18 8.53 1.19 -5.97
N ASP A 19 9.86 1.08 -5.99
CA ASP A 19 10.70 2.02 -5.25
C ASP A 19 10.62 3.45 -5.83
N LYS A 20 11.23 4.42 -5.15
CA LYS A 20 11.20 5.83 -5.58
C LYS A 20 11.84 6.10 -6.94
N PHE A 21 12.63 5.15 -7.47
CA PHE A 21 13.30 5.24 -8.76
C PHE A 21 12.55 4.47 -9.86
N GLY A 22 11.42 3.84 -9.53
CA GLY A 22 10.60 3.08 -10.48
C GLY A 22 10.97 1.60 -10.59
N LYS A 23 11.86 1.09 -9.72
CA LYS A 23 12.26 -0.31 -9.73
C LYS A 23 11.23 -1.19 -9.01
N ILE A 24 10.87 -2.30 -9.64
CA ILE A 24 10.03 -3.35 -9.03
C ILE A 24 10.87 -4.12 -8.01
N LEU A 25 10.37 -4.22 -6.77
CA LEU A 25 11.08 -4.84 -5.66
C LEU A 25 10.65 -6.29 -5.40
N ASP A 26 11.33 -6.93 -4.46
CA ASP A 26 10.96 -8.23 -3.88
C ASP A 26 10.94 -9.43 -4.85
N GLY A 27 11.68 -9.32 -5.96
CA GLY A 27 11.80 -10.38 -6.98
C GLY A 27 10.56 -10.54 -7.85
N ARG A 28 9.64 -9.58 -7.81
CA ARG A 28 8.44 -9.55 -8.63
C ARG A 28 8.67 -8.88 -9.98
N THR A 29 7.79 -9.14 -10.93
CA THR A 29 7.78 -8.50 -12.25
C THR A 29 6.40 -7.95 -12.59
N ILE A 30 6.27 -7.28 -13.74
CA ILE A 30 4.99 -6.78 -14.26
C ILE A 30 3.99 -7.93 -14.45
N ASP A 31 4.46 -9.15 -14.73
CA ASP A 31 3.60 -10.31 -14.94
C ASP A 31 2.84 -10.71 -13.67
N ASP A 32 3.33 -10.33 -12.49
CA ASP A 32 2.67 -10.57 -11.21
C ASP A 32 1.49 -9.64 -10.95
N PHE A 33 1.41 -8.52 -11.68
CA PHE A 33 0.36 -7.53 -11.47
C PHE A 33 -1.01 -8.12 -11.79
N VAL A 34 -2.00 -7.77 -10.96
CA VAL A 34 -3.37 -8.20 -11.17
C VAL A 34 -3.99 -7.35 -12.28
N THR A 35 -4.27 -8.00 -13.40
CA THR A 35 -5.19 -7.49 -14.41
C THR A 35 -6.54 -8.17 -14.22
N ILE A 36 -7.60 -7.38 -14.11
CA ILE A 36 -8.98 -7.89 -14.07
C ILE A 36 -9.64 -7.39 -15.33
N GLY A 37 -10.23 -8.29 -16.12
CA GLY A 37 -10.96 -7.92 -17.34
C GLY A 37 -12.13 -6.98 -17.04
N SER A 38 -12.67 -6.38 -18.10
CA SER A 38 -13.91 -5.62 -18.05
C SER A 38 -14.82 -6.18 -19.13
N ASP A 39 -16.08 -6.44 -18.79
CA ASP A 39 -17.08 -6.91 -19.76
C ASP A 39 -17.68 -5.75 -20.58
N LYS A 40 -17.40 -4.50 -20.18
CA LYS A 40 -17.82 -3.31 -20.92
C LYS A 40 -16.95 -3.06 -22.16
N ILE A 41 -17.58 -2.52 -23.21
CA ILE A 41 -16.90 -2.07 -24.43
C ILE A 41 -16.10 -0.80 -24.11
N LEU A 42 -14.78 -0.90 -24.21
CA LEU A 42 -13.86 0.22 -24.00
C LEU A 42 -13.27 0.68 -25.33
N LYS A 43 -12.95 1.97 -25.43
CA LYS A 43 -12.25 2.59 -26.56
C LYS A 43 -10.89 1.92 -26.81
N ASN A 44 -10.17 1.60 -25.73
CA ASN A 44 -8.86 0.95 -25.76
C ASN A 44 -8.90 -0.35 -24.94
N PRO A 45 -9.49 -1.44 -25.45
CA PRO A 45 -9.69 -2.67 -24.67
C PRO A 45 -8.38 -3.40 -24.33
N ARG A 46 -7.28 -3.03 -24.98
CA ARG A 46 -5.93 -3.55 -24.71
C ARG A 46 -5.14 -2.71 -23.70
N ASP A 47 -5.63 -1.54 -23.31
CA ASP A 47 -4.95 -0.72 -22.31
C ASP A 47 -4.99 -1.45 -20.96
N ARG A 48 -3.81 -1.72 -20.40
CA ARG A 48 -3.69 -2.42 -19.14
C ARG A 48 -3.56 -1.40 -18.02
N ILE A 49 -4.63 -1.28 -17.25
CA ILE A 49 -4.63 -0.51 -16.01
C ILE A 49 -4.47 -1.45 -14.81
N TYR A 50 -3.75 -0.99 -13.81
CA TYR A 50 -3.50 -1.73 -12.58
C TYR A 50 -4.00 -0.94 -11.37
N VAL A 51 -4.43 -1.66 -10.33
CA VAL A 51 -4.77 -1.04 -9.04
C VAL A 51 -3.48 -0.63 -8.35
N ALA A 52 -3.31 0.67 -8.15
CA ALA A 52 -2.18 1.23 -7.43
C ALA A 52 -2.63 1.76 -6.07
N PHE A 53 -1.72 1.72 -5.10
CA PHE A 53 -1.91 2.21 -3.76
C PHE A 53 -0.73 3.09 -3.35
N TRP A 54 -1.03 4.31 -2.93
CA TRP A 54 -0.04 5.29 -2.53
C TRP A 54 -0.33 5.79 -1.11
N ILE A 55 0.74 5.93 -0.33
CA ILE A 55 0.69 6.50 1.02
C ILE A 55 1.52 7.78 0.99
N LEU A 56 0.85 8.91 1.18
CA LEU A 56 1.47 10.21 1.39
C LEU A 56 1.56 10.48 2.90
N ARG A 57 2.73 10.90 3.38
CA ARG A 57 2.90 11.39 4.75
C ARG A 57 3.26 12.86 4.71
N ASP A 58 2.36 13.70 5.24
CA ASP A 58 2.53 15.14 5.35
C ASP A 58 2.43 15.59 6.82
N SER A 59 2.47 16.90 7.07
CA SER A 59 2.34 17.49 8.42
C SER A 59 0.97 17.27 9.05
N ILE A 60 -0.05 16.97 8.25
CA ILE A 60 -1.44 16.71 8.69
C ILE A 60 -1.61 15.23 9.04
N GLY A 61 -0.78 14.36 8.46
CA GLY A 61 -0.64 12.96 8.81
C GLY A 61 -0.47 12.07 7.60
N GLN A 62 -0.90 10.82 7.73
CA GLN A 62 -0.91 9.87 6.61
C GLN A 62 -2.19 10.01 5.81
N HIS A 63 -2.04 10.15 4.50
CA HIS A 63 -3.10 10.09 3.48
C HIS A 63 -2.85 8.85 2.63
N GLU A 64 -3.92 8.11 2.36
CA GLU A 64 -3.88 6.90 1.56
C GLU A 64 -4.77 7.13 0.34
N ALA A 65 -4.33 6.66 -0.82
CA ALA A 65 -5.04 6.85 -2.07
C ALA A 65 -4.89 5.62 -2.96
N PHE A 66 -6.02 5.16 -3.51
CA PHE A 66 -6.03 4.26 -4.65
C PHE A 66 -6.01 5.04 -5.95
N GLY A 67 -5.30 4.51 -6.92
CA GLY A 67 -5.12 5.16 -8.21
C GLY A 67 -4.84 4.16 -9.32
N THR A 68 -4.65 4.71 -10.51
CA THR A 68 -4.40 3.92 -11.71
C THR A 68 -2.91 3.83 -11.98
N ALA A 69 -2.34 2.63 -12.02
CA ALA A 69 -1.01 2.42 -12.58
C ALA A 69 -1.09 1.97 -14.04
N ARG A 70 -0.13 2.44 -14.85
CA ARG A 70 0.07 2.07 -16.26
C ARG A 70 1.55 1.86 -16.54
N LEU A 71 1.84 1.10 -17.59
CA LEU A 71 3.18 1.01 -18.16
C LEU A 71 3.42 2.21 -19.08
N ARG A 72 4.54 2.90 -18.90
CA ARG A 72 5.06 3.90 -19.83
C ARG A 72 6.35 3.34 -20.46
N GLY A 73 6.31 3.02 -21.75
CA GLY A 73 7.42 2.37 -22.44
C GLY A 73 7.61 0.92 -21.98
N SER A 74 8.85 0.41 -22.04
CA SER A 74 9.14 -1.01 -21.86
C SER A 74 8.91 -1.50 -20.44
N ASP A 75 9.40 -0.78 -19.42
CA ASP A 75 9.47 -1.32 -18.04
C ASP A 75 9.11 -0.30 -16.94
N LYS A 76 8.67 0.91 -17.30
CA LYS A 76 8.41 1.96 -16.30
C LYS A 76 6.95 1.93 -15.87
N VAL A 77 6.70 1.70 -14.59
CA VAL A 77 5.35 1.74 -14.01
C VAL A 77 5.10 3.13 -13.43
N CYS A 78 4.06 3.82 -13.91
CA CYS A 78 3.65 5.11 -13.37
C CYS A 78 2.21 5.04 -12.86
N GLY A 79 1.99 5.53 -11.65
CA GLY A 79 0.70 5.66 -10.99
C GLY A 79 0.17 7.09 -11.06
N THR A 80 -1.14 7.23 -11.16
CA THR A 80 -1.86 8.51 -11.05
C THR A 80 -2.82 8.44 -9.87
N PHE A 81 -2.73 9.41 -8.96
CA PHE A 81 -3.43 9.42 -7.67
C PHE A 81 -4.04 10.78 -7.37
N LEU A 82 -5.01 10.81 -6.45
CA LEU A 82 -5.48 12.02 -5.81
C LEU A 82 -4.78 12.19 -4.46
N ASN A 83 -4.14 13.34 -4.25
CA ASN A 83 -3.60 13.68 -2.94
C ASN A 83 -4.70 14.13 -1.97
N ARG A 84 -4.30 14.57 -0.77
CA ARG A 84 -5.23 14.99 0.29
C ARG A 84 -6.14 16.14 -0.13
N GLN A 85 -5.64 17.04 -0.97
CA GLN A 85 -6.37 18.20 -1.50
C GLN A 85 -7.22 17.84 -2.73
N ASN A 86 -7.33 16.56 -3.08
CA ASN A 86 -7.94 16.08 -4.30
C ASN A 86 -7.31 16.70 -5.56
N THR A 87 -6.00 16.95 -5.55
CA THR A 87 -5.27 17.30 -6.78
C THR A 87 -4.56 16.07 -7.32
N ARG A 88 -4.37 16.06 -8.65
CA ARG A 88 -3.71 14.98 -9.37
C ARG A 88 -2.22 14.94 -9.03
N GLU A 89 -1.73 13.75 -8.75
CA GLU A 89 -0.31 13.42 -8.63
C GLU A 89 0.03 12.28 -9.60
N GLU A 90 1.09 12.44 -10.37
CA GLU A 90 1.65 11.38 -11.21
C GLU A 90 3.04 11.00 -10.71
N LEU A 91 3.20 9.73 -10.36
CA LEU A 91 4.43 9.20 -9.76
C LEU A 91 4.89 7.99 -10.56
N CYS A 92 6.18 7.92 -10.87
CA CYS A 92 6.78 6.74 -11.49
C CYS A 92 7.68 5.98 -10.51
N GLY A 93 7.26 5.95 -9.25
CA GLY A 93 7.94 5.29 -8.14
C GLY A 93 7.34 5.68 -6.80
N GLY A 94 7.65 4.92 -5.74
CA GLY A 94 7.21 5.22 -4.37
C GLY A 94 5.76 4.86 -4.06
N PHE A 95 5.21 3.86 -4.77
CA PHE A 95 3.84 3.35 -4.56
C PHE A 95 3.82 1.83 -4.69
N ARG A 96 2.65 1.23 -4.47
CA ARG A 96 2.44 -0.21 -4.56
C ARG A 96 1.43 -0.55 -5.65
N VAL A 97 1.59 -1.70 -6.29
CA VAL A 97 0.66 -2.22 -7.30
C VAL A 97 0.09 -3.55 -6.83
N LEU A 98 -1.22 -3.73 -6.99
CA LEU A 98 -1.90 -4.97 -6.62
C LEU A 98 -1.37 -6.11 -7.48
N SER A 99 -1.06 -7.22 -6.83
CA SER A 99 -0.41 -8.36 -7.48
C SER A 99 -0.95 -9.67 -6.95
N ARG A 100 -0.72 -10.74 -7.70
CA ARG A 100 -1.07 -12.09 -7.29
C ARG A 100 -0.27 -12.47 -6.04
N HIS A 101 -0.75 -13.47 -5.31
CA HIS A 101 -0.10 -13.91 -4.08
C HIS A 101 1.37 -14.27 -4.34
N LYS A 102 2.29 -13.70 -3.55
CA LYS A 102 3.74 -13.76 -3.78
C LYS A 102 4.30 -15.17 -4.00
N PHE A 103 3.75 -16.15 -3.28
CA PHE A 103 4.31 -17.51 -3.27
C PHE A 103 3.48 -18.51 -4.08
N THR A 104 2.17 -18.30 -4.18
CA THR A 104 1.26 -19.27 -4.83
C THR A 104 0.86 -18.83 -6.23
N GLY A 105 1.05 -17.55 -6.58
CA GLY A 105 0.54 -16.97 -7.82
C GLY A 105 -0.99 -16.84 -7.86
N VAL A 106 -1.72 -17.15 -6.76
CA VAL A 106 -3.18 -17.09 -6.73
C VAL A 106 -3.68 -15.64 -6.80
N ASN A 107 -4.70 -15.39 -7.63
CA ASN A 107 -5.42 -14.13 -7.70
C ASN A 107 -6.85 -14.30 -7.14
N PRO A 108 -7.11 -13.86 -5.89
CA PRO A 108 -8.45 -13.93 -5.32
C PRO A 108 -9.30 -12.71 -5.66
N PHE A 109 -8.80 -11.74 -6.44
CA PHE A 109 -9.45 -10.45 -6.61
C PHE A 109 -10.41 -10.42 -7.79
N GLU A 110 -11.50 -9.68 -7.60
CA GLU A 110 -12.43 -9.33 -8.68
C GLU A 110 -13.08 -7.98 -8.41
N PHE A 111 -13.47 -7.30 -9.48
CA PHE A 111 -14.33 -6.13 -9.40
C PHE A 111 -15.78 -6.58 -9.48
N VAL A 112 -16.61 -6.10 -8.57
CA VAL A 112 -18.06 -6.36 -8.58
C VAL A 112 -18.84 -5.05 -8.58
N PRO A 113 -20.01 -4.98 -9.23
CA PRO A 113 -20.86 -3.80 -9.20
C PRO A 113 -21.12 -3.33 -7.77
N VAL A 114 -21.13 -2.02 -7.53
CA VAL A 114 -21.26 -1.45 -6.18
C VAL A 114 -22.51 -1.94 -5.43
N THR A 115 -23.58 -2.28 -6.15
CA THR A 115 -24.83 -2.81 -5.60
C THR A 115 -24.74 -4.26 -5.11
N GLN A 116 -23.74 -5.00 -5.56
CA GLN A 116 -23.53 -6.42 -5.24
C GLN A 116 -22.41 -6.63 -4.20
N VAL A 117 -21.78 -5.54 -3.73
CA VAL A 117 -20.64 -5.61 -2.82
C VAL A 117 -21.06 -6.13 -1.46
N MET A 118 -20.53 -7.30 -1.10
CA MET A 118 -20.52 -7.77 0.27
C MET A 118 -19.39 -7.06 1.02
N ARG A 119 -19.73 -6.12 1.90
CA ARG A 119 -18.75 -5.30 2.65
C ARG A 119 -17.60 -6.08 3.30
N PRO A 120 -17.83 -7.25 3.94
CA PRO A 120 -16.75 -8.04 4.53
C PRO A 120 -15.67 -8.48 3.53
N TYR A 121 -16.01 -8.57 2.23
CA TYR A 121 -15.08 -8.98 1.17
C TYR A 121 -14.44 -7.79 0.46
N ALA A 122 -14.95 -6.57 0.66
CA ALA A 122 -14.42 -5.36 0.03
C ALA A 122 -13.01 -5.08 0.54
N VAL A 123 -12.04 -4.97 -0.36
CA VAL A 123 -10.67 -4.61 0.02
C VAL A 123 -10.68 -3.19 0.57
N THR A 124 -10.17 -3.00 1.79
CA THR A 124 -10.22 -1.69 2.44
C THR A 124 -8.95 -1.32 3.19
N TYR A 125 -8.62 -0.04 3.10
CA TYR A 125 -7.57 0.64 3.85
C TYR A 125 -8.19 1.94 4.39
N ARG A 126 -8.19 2.12 5.71
CA ARG A 126 -8.80 3.30 6.39
C ARG A 126 -10.19 3.68 5.86
N ARG A 127 -11.06 2.68 5.65
CA ARG A 127 -12.45 2.83 5.14
C ARG A 127 -12.56 3.30 3.69
N GLN A 128 -11.45 3.36 2.97
CA GLN A 128 -11.42 3.56 1.53
C GLN A 128 -11.28 2.21 0.82
N GLN A 129 -11.87 2.11 -0.37
CA GLN A 129 -11.82 0.91 -1.21
C GLN A 129 -11.28 1.28 -2.59
N PRO A 130 -10.50 0.41 -3.25
CA PRO A 130 -10.18 0.58 -4.65
C PRO A 130 -11.45 0.38 -5.48
N ALA A 131 -11.75 1.35 -6.33
CA ALA A 131 -12.89 1.32 -7.23
C ALA A 131 -12.44 1.38 -8.68
N ARG A 132 -13.10 0.61 -9.53
CA ARG A 132 -13.05 0.81 -10.97
C ARG A 132 -14.22 1.70 -11.37
N ILE A 133 -13.90 2.74 -12.11
CA ILE A 133 -14.84 3.74 -12.57
C ILE A 133 -14.88 3.69 -14.08
N TYR A 134 -16.08 3.70 -14.64
CA TYR A 134 -16.30 3.73 -16.08
C TYR A 134 -16.76 5.11 -16.52
N SER A 135 -16.03 5.73 -17.45
CA SER A 135 -16.46 6.97 -18.07
C SER A 135 -17.37 6.64 -19.26
N TYR A 136 -18.66 6.93 -19.13
CA TYR A 136 -19.63 6.66 -20.20
C TYR A 136 -19.30 7.46 -21.48
N ASN A 137 -18.96 8.74 -21.34
CA ASN A 137 -18.71 9.62 -22.48
C ASN A 137 -17.40 9.28 -23.22
N LYS A 138 -16.42 8.72 -22.53
CA LYS A 138 -15.08 8.43 -23.07
C LYS A 138 -14.86 6.97 -23.40
N TYR A 139 -15.79 6.08 -23.00
CA TYR A 139 -15.66 4.63 -23.11
C TYR A 139 -14.33 4.12 -22.54
N GLU A 140 -13.93 4.63 -21.39
CA GLU A 140 -12.70 4.22 -20.71
C GLU A 140 -12.97 3.80 -19.28
N ASN A 141 -11.99 3.17 -18.66
CA ASN A 141 -12.02 2.89 -17.24
C ASN A 141 -10.71 3.29 -16.57
N PHE A 142 -10.80 3.50 -15.26
CA PHE A 142 -9.68 3.87 -14.41
C PHE A 142 -9.96 3.42 -12.99
N ILE A 143 -8.89 3.36 -12.20
CA ILE A 143 -8.93 3.04 -10.78
C ILE A 143 -8.90 4.33 -9.97
N GLY A 144 -9.80 4.40 -9.00
CA GLY A 144 -9.93 5.47 -8.04
C GLY A 144 -10.20 4.96 -6.63
N THR A 145 -10.60 5.89 -5.77
CA THR A 145 -10.83 5.66 -4.35
C THR A 145 -12.31 5.84 -4.03
N ALA A 146 -12.94 4.79 -3.51
CA ALA A 146 -14.30 4.82 -3.02
C ALA A 146 -14.37 4.91 -1.50
N ASN A 147 -15.45 5.48 -1.00
CA ASN A 147 -15.88 5.38 0.38
C ASN A 147 -17.32 4.84 0.38
N LEU A 148 -17.46 3.53 0.61
CA LEU A 148 -18.75 2.84 0.63
C LEU A 148 -19.70 3.29 1.74
N ARG A 149 -19.19 3.94 2.80
CA ARG A 149 -20.03 4.46 3.87
C ARG A 149 -20.72 5.75 3.44
N ASN A 150 -19.96 6.66 2.84
CA ASN A 150 -20.44 7.96 2.38
C ASN A 150 -21.04 7.88 0.97
N ARG A 151 -20.84 6.76 0.26
CA ARG A 151 -21.29 6.53 -1.11
C ARG A 151 -20.74 7.55 -2.10
N ILE A 152 -19.44 7.81 -1.95
CA ILE A 152 -18.68 8.75 -2.77
C ILE A 152 -17.51 8.00 -3.40
N VAL A 153 -17.23 8.28 -4.66
CA VAL A 153 -16.09 7.74 -5.40
C VAL A 153 -15.35 8.89 -6.06
N TRP A 154 -14.03 8.84 -5.99
CA TRP A 154 -13.13 9.80 -6.63
C TRP A 154 -12.17 9.08 -7.57
N GLY A 155 -11.85 9.70 -8.71
CA GLY A 155 -10.81 9.18 -9.59
C GLY A 155 -10.36 10.20 -10.63
N ILE A 156 -9.46 9.76 -11.50
CA ILE A 156 -8.82 10.61 -12.51
C ILE A 156 -8.92 9.89 -13.86
N GLU A 157 -9.57 10.54 -14.82
CA GLU A 157 -9.67 10.10 -16.21
C GLU A 157 -8.32 10.20 -16.95
N SER A 158 -8.24 9.59 -18.13
CA SER A 158 -6.99 9.56 -18.90
C SER A 158 -6.49 10.95 -19.34
N ASP A 159 -7.41 11.90 -19.53
CA ASP A 159 -7.13 13.30 -19.86
C ASP A 159 -6.88 14.18 -18.63
N SER A 160 -6.68 13.57 -17.46
CA SER A 160 -6.44 14.24 -16.17
C SER A 160 -7.66 14.94 -15.56
N THR A 161 -8.86 14.74 -16.10
CA THR A 161 -10.09 15.23 -15.46
C THR A 161 -10.31 14.50 -14.15
N ILE A 162 -10.54 15.26 -13.08
CA ILE A 162 -10.87 14.72 -11.75
C ILE A 162 -12.37 14.51 -11.68
N ILE A 163 -12.78 13.28 -11.39
CA ILE A 163 -14.18 12.90 -11.31
C ILE A 163 -14.54 12.62 -9.85
N LYS A 164 -15.69 13.14 -9.43
CA LYS A 164 -16.38 12.79 -8.21
C LYS A 164 -17.75 12.25 -8.57
N VAL A 165 -18.07 11.04 -8.10
CA VAL A 165 -19.40 10.44 -8.23
C VAL A 165 -19.96 10.27 -6.83
N GLU A 166 -21.05 10.97 -6.55
CA GLU A 166 -21.81 10.83 -5.30
C GLU A 166 -23.15 10.20 -5.61
N GLU A 167 -23.53 9.15 -4.89
CA GLU A 167 -24.81 8.48 -5.14
C GLU A 167 -26.01 9.44 -4.99
N ALA A 168 -25.92 10.42 -4.08
CA ALA A 168 -26.98 11.41 -3.85
C ALA A 168 -27.21 12.34 -5.06
N ASP A 169 -26.16 12.66 -5.80
CA ASP A 169 -26.22 13.60 -6.93
C ASP A 169 -26.41 12.87 -8.26
N THR A 170 -25.76 11.71 -8.44
CA THR A 170 -25.72 10.96 -9.70
C THR A 170 -25.93 9.46 -9.48
N TYR A 171 -27.09 9.09 -8.92
CA TYR A 171 -27.44 7.70 -8.58
C TYR A 171 -27.18 6.68 -9.72
N ASN A 172 -27.62 7.00 -10.94
CA ASN A 172 -27.47 6.08 -12.07
C ASN A 172 -25.99 5.84 -12.41
N ASP A 173 -25.16 6.89 -12.38
CA ASP A 173 -23.72 6.75 -12.60
C ASP A 173 -23.08 5.95 -11.48
N TYR A 174 -23.46 6.21 -10.23
CA TYR A 174 -22.95 5.46 -9.08
C TYR A 174 -23.25 3.96 -9.20
N VAL A 175 -24.48 3.59 -9.54
CA VAL A 175 -24.91 2.18 -9.61
C VAL A 175 -24.36 1.47 -10.85
N GLN A 176 -24.33 2.13 -12.01
CA GLN A 176 -23.99 1.47 -13.28
C GLN A 176 -22.51 1.53 -13.60
N ASN A 177 -21.78 2.56 -13.12
CA ASN A 177 -20.43 2.85 -13.57
C ASN A 177 -19.35 2.65 -12.50
N ILE A 178 -19.73 2.17 -11.31
CA ILE A 178 -18.80 1.89 -10.21
C ILE A 178 -18.78 0.40 -9.88
N GLU A 179 -17.57 -0.15 -9.89
CA GLU A 179 -17.27 -1.46 -9.36
C GLU A 179 -16.25 -1.34 -8.22
N ILE A 180 -16.35 -2.21 -7.23
CA ILE A 180 -15.46 -2.22 -6.06
C ILE A 180 -14.64 -3.51 -6.09
N LEU A 181 -13.36 -3.38 -5.75
CA LEU A 181 -12.48 -4.53 -5.61
C LEU A 181 -12.87 -5.33 -4.36
N ILE A 182 -13.16 -6.60 -4.55
CA ILE A 182 -13.34 -7.57 -3.47
C ILE A 182 -12.23 -8.64 -3.50
N LYS A 183 -11.99 -9.25 -2.35
CA LYS A 183 -11.21 -10.48 -2.23
C LYS A 183 -12.18 -11.65 -2.07
N ASN A 184 -12.29 -12.47 -3.11
CA ASN A 184 -13.19 -13.62 -3.12
C ASN A 184 -12.54 -14.81 -2.38
N PRO A 185 -13.09 -15.25 -1.22
CA PRO A 185 -12.52 -16.36 -0.45
C PRO A 185 -12.56 -17.69 -1.20
N SER A 186 -13.52 -17.91 -2.10
CA SER A 186 -13.61 -19.14 -2.89
C SER A 186 -12.49 -19.27 -3.93
N ARG A 187 -11.89 -18.15 -4.34
CA ARG A 187 -10.71 -18.13 -5.24
C ARG A 187 -9.40 -18.18 -4.50
N GLU A 188 -9.43 -18.01 -3.18
CA GLU A 188 -8.28 -18.10 -2.30
C GLU A 188 -7.99 -19.56 -1.93
N ASN A 189 -8.13 -20.52 -2.86
CA ASN A 189 -7.87 -21.94 -2.59
C ASN A 189 -6.36 -22.14 -2.37
N ILE A 190 -5.89 -21.69 -1.21
CA ILE A 190 -4.52 -21.75 -0.75
C ILE A 190 -4.44 -23.06 0.02
N ASP A 191 -3.58 -23.94 -0.46
CA ASP A 191 -3.24 -25.18 0.22
C ASP A 191 -2.90 -24.87 1.68
N VAL A 192 -3.75 -25.36 2.60
CA VAL A 192 -3.66 -25.11 4.05
C VAL A 192 -2.27 -25.50 4.57
N ILE A 193 -1.66 -26.53 3.98
CA ILE A 193 -0.32 -27.00 4.33
C ILE A 193 0.74 -25.94 3.99
N MET A 194 0.55 -25.23 2.88
CA MET A 194 1.44 -24.15 2.45
C MET A 194 1.29 -22.90 3.33
N LEU A 195 0.07 -22.53 3.71
CA LEU A 195 -0.19 -21.44 4.65
C LEU A 195 0.47 -21.69 6.01
N GLU A 196 0.33 -22.91 6.54
CA GLU A 196 0.92 -23.31 7.82
C GLU A 196 2.46 -23.26 7.76
N ARG A 197 3.06 -23.66 6.63
CA ARG A 197 4.50 -23.50 6.39
C ARG A 197 4.94 -22.04 6.38
N LEU A 198 4.25 -21.18 5.62
CA LEU A 198 4.58 -19.76 5.50
C LEU A 198 4.41 -19.02 6.84
N ARG A 199 3.40 -19.38 7.63
CA ARG A 199 3.20 -18.86 8.99
C ARG A 199 4.39 -19.19 9.89
N LYS A 200 4.81 -20.47 9.91
CA LYS A 200 5.99 -20.90 10.68
C LYS A 200 7.28 -20.22 10.21
N GLU A 201 7.41 -19.94 8.92
CA GLU A 201 8.56 -19.19 8.39
C GLU A 201 8.55 -17.72 8.82
N ARG A 202 7.39 -17.04 8.79
CA ARG A 202 7.25 -15.67 9.28
C ARG A 202 7.56 -15.59 10.77
N GLU A 203 7.03 -16.50 11.58
CA GLU A 203 7.31 -16.58 13.02
C GLU A 203 8.82 -16.78 13.27
N LYS A 204 9.46 -17.72 12.56
CA LYS A 204 10.92 -17.92 12.64
C LYS A 204 11.72 -16.69 12.21
N LYS A 205 11.28 -15.97 11.18
CA LYS A 205 11.98 -14.76 10.69
C LYS A 205 11.87 -13.62 11.70
N THR A 206 10.68 -13.41 12.27
CA THR A 206 10.47 -12.44 13.36
C THR A 206 11.31 -12.79 14.57
N GLU A 207 11.34 -14.06 14.97
CA GLU A 207 12.16 -14.52 16.10
C GLU A 207 13.66 -14.29 15.86
N ARG A 208 14.15 -14.56 14.64
CA ARG A 208 15.54 -14.25 14.25
C ARG A 208 15.84 -12.75 14.32
N LEU A 209 14.91 -11.92 13.86
CA LEU A 209 15.05 -10.47 13.88
C LEU A 209 15.08 -9.94 15.32
N CYS A 210 14.17 -10.40 16.20
CA CYS A 210 14.17 -10.06 17.62
C CYS A 210 15.49 -10.47 18.30
N ARG A 211 16.03 -11.66 17.97
CA ARG A 211 17.34 -12.10 18.49
C ARG A 211 18.49 -11.20 18.00
N GLN A 212 18.45 -10.74 16.75
CA GLN A 212 19.45 -9.80 16.23
C GLN A 212 19.38 -8.45 16.94
N ILE A 213 18.18 -7.87 17.08
CA ILE A 213 17.97 -6.59 17.78
C ILE A 213 18.46 -6.68 19.23
N ASN A 214 18.07 -7.73 19.96
CA ASN A 214 18.52 -7.93 21.34
C ASN A 214 20.04 -8.09 21.45
N LYS A 215 20.69 -8.70 20.45
CA LYS A 215 22.15 -8.85 20.42
C LYS A 215 22.85 -7.51 20.15
N GLU A 216 22.31 -6.70 19.23
CA GLU A 216 22.82 -5.36 18.96
C GLU A 216 22.65 -4.42 20.17
N GLU A 217 21.53 -4.50 20.88
CA GLU A 217 21.31 -3.73 22.12
C GLU A 217 22.28 -4.13 23.23
N ARG A 218 22.56 -5.43 23.40
CA ARG A 218 23.57 -5.90 24.37
C ARG A 218 24.96 -5.39 24.05
N LEU A 219 25.37 -5.47 22.78
CA LEU A 219 26.67 -4.96 22.32
C LEU A 219 26.79 -3.44 22.55
N LYS A 220 25.72 -2.67 22.30
CA LYS A 220 25.70 -1.24 22.60
C LYS A 220 25.85 -0.95 24.09
N ASN A 221 25.17 -1.71 24.95
CA ASN A 221 25.29 -1.55 26.40
C ASN A 221 26.69 -1.94 26.91
N GLU A 222 27.29 -3.02 26.40
CA GLU A 222 28.67 -3.41 26.73
C GLU A 222 29.68 -2.33 26.31
N LEU A 223 29.57 -1.80 25.09
CA LEU A 223 30.39 -0.67 24.63
C LEU A 223 30.22 0.58 25.50
N GLN A 224 29.00 0.85 25.97
CA GLN A 224 28.72 2.00 26.82
C GLN A 224 29.30 1.83 28.25
N ILE A 225 29.26 0.61 28.79
CA ILE A 225 29.90 0.24 30.05
C ILE A 225 31.43 0.34 29.94
N ASP A 226 32.02 -0.14 28.84
CA ASP A 226 33.47 -0.03 28.60
C ASP A 226 33.94 1.43 28.50
N ILE A 227 33.13 2.31 27.89
CA ILE A 227 33.40 3.76 27.84
C ILE A 227 33.32 4.38 29.24
N GLU A 228 32.34 4.00 30.07
CA GLU A 228 32.22 4.49 31.45
C GLU A 228 33.40 3.99 32.33
N ILE A 229 33.83 2.74 32.19
CA ILE A 229 34.97 2.18 32.90
C ILE A 229 36.28 2.89 32.49
N HIS A 230 36.46 3.17 31.19
CA HIS A 230 37.63 3.92 30.72
C HIS A 230 37.68 5.35 31.24
N ASN A 231 36.52 6.00 31.44
CA ASN A 231 36.45 7.36 31.99
C ASN A 231 36.77 7.37 33.50
N LEU A 232 36.33 6.37 34.27
CA LEU A 232 36.63 6.26 35.71
C LEU A 232 38.10 5.95 36.01
N SER A 233 38.83 5.35 35.07
CA SER A 233 40.27 5.07 35.22
C SER A 233 41.16 6.32 35.10
N ASN A 234 40.62 7.47 34.66
CA ASN A 234 41.39 8.71 34.45
C ASN A 234 41.37 9.69 35.64
N ASP A 235 40.60 9.40 36.70
CA ASP A 235 40.38 10.36 37.81
C ASP A 235 41.40 10.27 38.97
N ASN A 236 42.46 9.45 38.84
CA ASN A 236 43.49 9.29 39.88
C ASN A 236 44.82 10.03 39.59
N ILE A 237 44.77 11.27 39.11
CA ILE A 237 45.96 12.15 39.07
C ILE A 237 45.81 13.26 40.13
N PRO A 238 46.70 13.34 41.15
CA PRO A 238 46.56 14.34 42.20
C PRO A 238 46.92 15.75 41.70
N ILE A 239 45.98 16.69 41.87
CA ILE A 239 46.12 18.09 41.48
C ILE A 239 47.08 18.81 42.43
N PHE A 240 48.31 19.09 41.96
CA PHE A 240 49.24 20.02 42.62
C PHE A 240 48.70 21.45 42.53
N LYS A 241 48.26 22.02 43.66
CA LYS A 241 47.94 23.45 43.80
C LYS A 241 49.23 24.29 43.67
N ARG A 242 49.39 25.04 42.58
CA ARG A 242 50.41 26.10 42.48
C ARG A 242 49.98 27.33 43.26
N ARG A 243 50.86 27.76 44.19
CA ARG A 243 50.81 29.05 44.90
C ARG A 243 50.91 30.22 43.92
N LYS A 244 50.07 31.25 44.11
CA LYS A 244 50.29 32.60 43.57
C LYS A 244 51.54 33.20 44.21
N VAL A 245 52.45 33.73 43.40
CA VAL A 245 53.51 34.64 43.85
C VAL A 245 53.13 36.04 43.39
N LEU A 246 53.08 36.96 44.35
CA LEU A 246 53.09 38.40 44.13
C LEU A 246 54.52 38.85 43.84
N ASN A 247 54.73 39.49 42.69
CA ASN A 247 55.34 40.82 42.54
C ASN A 247 55.33 41.19 41.06
#